data_AF-A0A918AKS3-F1
#
_entry.id   AF-A0A918AKS3-F1
#
_cell.length_a   1.000
_cell.length_b   1.000
_cell.length_c   1.000
_cell.angle_alpha   90.00
_cell.angle_beta   90.00
_cell.angle_gamma   90.00
#
_symmetry.space_group_name_H-M   'P 1'
#
loop_
_entity.id
_entity.type
_entity.pdbx_description
1 polymer ?
#
loop_
_entity_poly.entity_id
_entity_poly.type
_entity_poly.pdbx_seq_one_letter_code
_entity_poly.pdbx_strand_id
1 'polypeptide(L)' 'MTTTCPSCGWPADDPAYPVSTHGRVRYVRCVCGIWLVLRDGRLLATAGRPARLR' A
#
# COMPACT_ATOMS: atom_id res chain seq x y z
N MET A 1 -6.65 13.98 1.62
CA MET A 1 -7.30 12.65 1.58
C MET A 1 -6.24 11.62 1.82
N THR A 2 -6.42 10.79 2.86
CA THR A 2 -5.47 9.75 3.23
C THR A 2 -5.86 8.47 2.50
N THR A 3 -4.98 7.93 1.66
CA THR A 3 -5.25 6.66 1.00
C THR A 3 -5.01 5.53 2.00
N THR A 4 -5.98 4.64 2.15
CA THR A 4 -5.89 3.50 3.06
C THR A 4 -5.84 2.19 2.29
N CYS A 5 -5.22 1.17 2.89
CA CYS A 5 -5.19 -0.17 2.36
C CYS A 5 -6.62 -0.75 2.32
N PRO A 6 -7.14 -1.19 1.16
CA PRO A 6 -8.50 -1.73 1.08
C PRO A 6 -8.64 -3.11 1.77
N SER A 7 -7.55 -3.81 2.06
CA SER A 7 -7.60 -5.10 2.78
C SER A 7 -7.62 -4.97 4.30
N CYS A 8 -7.01 -3.95 4.89
CA CYS A 8 -6.88 -3.87 6.36
C CYS A 8 -7.06 -2.46 6.95
N GLY A 9 -7.35 -1.45 6.13
CA GLY A 9 -7.59 -0.08 6.57
C GLY A 9 -6.34 0.73 6.93
N TRP A 10 -5.15 0.12 6.96
CA TRP A 10 -3.91 0.81 7.36
C TRP A 10 -3.57 1.99 6.44
N PRO A 11 -3.11 3.14 6.96
CA PRO A 11 -2.75 4.31 6.14
C PRO A 11 -1.58 3.99 5.19
N ALA A 12 -1.70 4.35 3.92
CA ALA A 12 -0.65 4.06 2.92
C ALA A 12 0.55 5.01 3.01
N ASP A 13 0.40 6.14 3.70
CA ASP A 13 1.43 7.12 4.04
C ASP A 13 2.24 6.74 5.30
N ASP A 14 1.81 5.72 6.05
CA ASP A 14 2.55 5.11 7.15
C ASP A 14 2.92 3.65 6.83
N PRO A 15 3.86 3.41 5.90
CA PRO A 15 4.17 2.06 5.46
C PRO A 15 5.05 1.34 6.47
N ALA A 16 4.69 0.10 6.79
CA ALA A 16 5.49 -0.76 7.67
C ALA A 16 6.83 -1.23 7.04
N TYR A 17 7.04 -1.00 5.75
CA TYR A 17 8.16 -1.51 4.96
C TYR A 17 8.67 -0.48 3.94
N PRO A 18 9.89 -0.65 3.40
CA PRO A 18 10.47 0.28 2.42
C PRO A 18 9.58 0.50 1.19
N VAL A 19 9.53 1.75 0.73
CA VAL A 19 8.77 2.19 -0.45
C VAL A 19 9.72 2.30 -1.65
N SER A 20 9.30 1.79 -2.81
CA SER A 20 9.98 2.11 -4.09
C SER A 20 9.20 3.19 -4.84
N THR A 21 9.90 4.17 -5.43
CA THR A 21 9.26 5.29 -6.15
C THR A 21 9.86 5.42 -7.55
N HIS A 22 8.98 5.50 -8.55
CA HIS A 22 9.35 5.69 -9.96
C HIS A 22 8.47 6.79 -10.56
N GLY A 23 9.02 8.00 -10.64
CA GLY A 23 8.27 9.19 -11.06
C GLY A 23 7.09 9.46 -10.14
N ARG A 24 5.87 9.46 -10.70
CA ARG A 24 4.62 9.69 -9.95
C ARG A 24 4.05 8.44 -9.29
N VAL A 25 4.68 7.28 -9.50
CA VAL A 25 4.22 5.99 -8.99
C VAL A 25 5.02 5.59 -7.74
N ARG A 26 4.33 5.18 -6.68
CA ARG A 26 4.94 4.62 -5.47
C ARG A 26 4.41 3.21 -5.25
N TYR A 27 5.31 2.29 -4.93
CA TYR A 27 5.02 0.92 -4.55
C TYR A 27 5.22 0.79 -3.05
N VAL A 28 4.12 0.61 -2.33
CA VAL A 28 4.09 0.61 -0.87
C VAL A 28 3.70 -0.78 -0.39
N ARG A 29 4.44 -1.35 0.55
CA ARG A 29 4.06 -2.62 1.18
C ARG A 29 3.36 -2.35 2.51
N CYS A 30 2.13 -2.81 2.61
CA CYS A 30 1.26 -2.62 3.78
C CYS A 30 1.61 -3.61 4.91
N VAL A 31 1.24 -3.29 6.15
CA VAL A 31 1.42 -4.18 7.32
C VAL A 31 0.70 -5.53 7.17
N CYS A 32 -0.43 -5.57 6.46
CA CYS A 32 -1.11 -6.83 6.15
C CYS A 32 -0.40 -7.64 5.06
N GLY A 33 0.69 -7.14 4.49
CA GLY A 33 1.55 -7.87 3.56
C GLY A 33 1.24 -7.69 2.07
N ILE A 34 0.13 -7.03 1.70
CA ILE A 34 -0.13 -6.70 0.29
C ILE A 34 0.69 -5.49 -0.17
N TRP A 35 0.88 -5.41 -1.48
CA TRP A 35 1.41 -4.23 -2.16
C TRP A 35 0.29 -3.30 -2.59
N LEU A 36 0.51 -2.00 -2.40
CA LEU A 36 -0.31 -0.90 -2.90
C LEU A 36 0.50 -0.16 -3.97
N VAL A 37 -0.08 0.03 -5.15
CA VAL A 37 0.49 0.87 -6.20
C VAL A 37 -0.24 2.20 -6.18
N LEU A 38 0.47 3.27 -5.83
CA LEU A 38 -0.09 4.62 -5.74
C LEU A 38 0.39 5.46 -6.92
N ARG A 39 -0.49 6.29 -7.50
CA ARG A 39 -0.12 7.36 -8.42
C ARG A 39 -0.59 8.69 -7.88
N ASP A 40 0.33 9.65 -7.71
CA ASP A 40 0.02 10.97 -7.13
C ASP A 40 -0.75 10.85 -5.79
N GLY A 41 -0.40 9.84 -4.97
CA GLY A 41 -1.03 9.56 -3.68
C GLY A 41 -2.38 8.81 -3.74
N ARG A 42 -2.93 8.53 -4.92
CA ARG A 42 -4.17 7.74 -5.09
C ARG A 42 -3.87 6.27 -5.37
N LEU A 43 -4.67 5.36 -4.81
CA LEU A 43 -4.56 3.93 -5.09
C LEU A 43 -4.93 3.62 -6.54
N LEU A 44 -4.00 2.98 -7.26
CA LEU A 44 -4.18 2.53 -8.64
C LEU A 44 -4.45 1.03 -8.70
N ALA A 45 -3.71 0.24 -7.92
CA ALA A 45 -3.82 -1.21 -7.91
C ALA A 45 -3.32 -1.82 -6.60
N THR A 46 -3.69 -3.07 -6.35
CA THR A 46 -3.16 -3.90 -5.25
C THR A 46 -2.60 -5.20 -5.79
N ALA A 47 -1.60 -5.76 -5.11
CA ALA A 47 -1.04 -7.07 -5.45
C ALA A 47 -0.71 -7.89 -4.20
N GLY A 48 -0.95 -9.20 -4.28
CA GLY A 48 -0.74 -10.14 -3.18
C GLY A 48 -2.02 -10.45 -2.40
N ARG A 49 -1.87 -11.22 -1.32
CA ARG A 49 -2.95 -11.60 -0.41
C ARG A 49 -2.57 -11.15 1.00
N PRO A 50 -3.51 -10.61 1.79
CA PRO A 50 -3.20 -10.26 3.15
C PRO A 50 -2.76 -11.51 3.93
N ALA A 51 -1.73 -11.35 4.77
CA ALA A 51 -1.38 -12.35 5.75
C ALA A 51 -2.62 -12.59 6.61
N ARG A 52 -3.12 -13.84 6.63
CA ARG A 52 -4.15 -14.21 7.59
C ARG A 52 -3.48 -14.17 8.96
N LEU A 53 -3.88 -13.23 9.81
CA LEU A 53 -3.66 -13.37 11.24
C LEU A 53 -4.43 -14.65 11.64
N ARG A 54 -3.69 -15.70 11.97
CA ARG A 54 -4.23 -16.89 12.65
C ARG A 54 -4.33 -16.59 14.13
#